data_AF-A0A9X4R1V3-F1
#
_entry.id   AF-A0A9X4R1V3-F1
#
_cell.length_a   1.000
_cell.length_b   1.000
_cell.length_c   1.000
_cell.angle_alpha   90.00
_cell.angle_beta   90.00
_cell.angle_gamma   90.00
#
_symmetry.space_group_name_H-M   'P 1'
#
loop_
_entity.id
_entity.type
_entity.pdbx_description
1 polymer ?
#
loop_
_entity_poly.entity_id
_entity_poly.type
_entity_poly.pdbx_seq_one_letter_code
_entity_poly.pdbx_strand_id
1 'polypeptide(L)' 'MADNSIELSDTINQTYKYQTKGKTPTEVQHELKNFGVKGFIVGMTSRKVKMKVKREDIKTNRECLR' A
#
# COMPACT_ATOMS: atom_id res chain seq x y z
N MET A 1 1.75 -26.70 -20.92
CA MET A 1 0.96 -25.46 -20.86
C MET A 1 0.47 -25.32 -19.42
N ALA A 2 1.22 -24.62 -18.58
CA ALA A 2 0.73 -24.22 -17.27
C ALA A 2 0.07 -22.86 -17.49
N ASP A 3 -1.23 -22.76 -17.24
CA ASP A 3 -1.85 -21.46 -17.21
C ASP A 3 -1.22 -20.71 -16.04
N ASN A 4 -0.49 -19.64 -16.36
CA ASN A 4 -0.08 -18.64 -15.41
C ASN A 4 -1.28 -17.70 -15.25
N SER A 5 -2.37 -18.18 -14.64
CA SER A 5 -3.39 -17.30 -14.08
C SER A 5 -2.71 -16.44 -13.03
N ILE A 6 -2.24 -15.27 -13.43
CA ILE A 6 -1.91 -14.18 -12.51
C ILE A 6 -3.25 -13.79 -11.90
N GLU A 7 -3.62 -14.47 -10.81
CA GLU A 7 -4.83 -14.17 -10.05
C GLU A 7 -4.77 -12.70 -9.62
N LEU A 8 -5.59 -11.87 -10.26
CA LEU A 8 -5.87 -10.50 -9.83
C LEU A 8 -6.54 -10.47 -8.43
N SER A 9 -6.87 -11.65 -7.88
CA SER A 9 -7.49 -11.91 -6.58
C SER A 9 -6.59 -11.58 -5.37
N ASP A 10 -5.25 -11.49 -5.54
CA ASP A 10 -4.31 -11.32 -4.43
C ASP A 10 -4.19 -9.88 -3.89
N THR A 11 -5.12 -8.99 -4.23
CA THR A 11 -5.11 -7.62 -3.71
C THR A 11 -5.80 -7.56 -2.35
N ILE A 12 -5.01 -7.39 -1.28
CA ILE A 12 -5.46 -7.40 0.11
C ILE A 12 -5.53 -5.96 0.66
N ASN A 13 -6.50 -5.72 1.53
CA ASN A 13 -6.57 -4.48 2.31
C ASN A 13 -5.55 -4.52 3.45
N GLN A 14 -4.43 -3.80 3.29
CA GLN A 14 -3.40 -3.67 4.32
C GLN A 14 -3.51 -2.31 5.01
N THR A 15 -3.35 -2.30 6.32
CA THR A 15 -3.23 -1.05 7.09
C THR A 15 -1.77 -0.85 7.49
N TYR A 16 -1.24 0.33 7.19
CA TYR A 16 0.10 0.77 7.58
C TYR A 16 -0.01 1.88 8.63
N LYS A 17 0.91 1.88 9.59
CA LYS A 17 1.05 2.98 10.54
C LYS A 17 1.91 4.05 9.86
N TYR A 18 1.28 5.13 9.45
CA TYR A 18 1.95 6.26 8.81
C TYR A 18 1.26 7.54 9.26
N GLN A 19 2.05 8.54 9.65
CA GLN A 19 1.51 9.80 10.14
C GLN A 19 1.09 10.67 8.96
N THR A 20 -0.23 10.77 8.76
CA THR A 20 -0.85 11.58 7.70
C THR A 20 -1.39 12.91 8.20
N LYS A 21 -1.07 13.29 9.44
CA LYS A 21 -1.60 14.52 10.06
C LYS A 21 -1.22 15.74 9.21
N GLY A 22 -2.22 16.42 8.66
CA GLY A 22 -2.02 17.62 7.84
C GLY A 22 -1.63 17.34 6.38
N LYS A 23 -1.62 16.08 5.93
CA LYS A 23 -1.30 15.70 4.56
C LYS A 23 -2.54 15.26 3.80
N THR A 24 -2.59 15.58 2.51
CA THR A 24 -3.66 15.14 1.61
C THR A 24 -3.45 13.68 1.15
N PRO A 25 -4.50 12.98 0.67
CA PRO A 25 -4.36 11.60 0.18
C PRO A 25 -3.28 11.47 -0.89
N THR A 26 -3.24 12.45 -1.78
CA THR A 26 -2.36 12.49 -2.94
C THR A 26 -0.90 12.62 -2.50
N GLU A 27 -0.61 13.53 -1.57
CA GLU A 27 0.73 13.70 -1.01
C GLU A 27 1.21 12.42 -0.33
N VAL A 28 0.38 11.82 0.52
CA VAL A 28 0.71 10.55 1.19
C VAL A 28 0.94 9.45 0.15
N GLN A 29 0.16 9.39 -0.92
CA GLN A 29 0.36 8.43 -2.00
C GLN A 29 1.69 8.65 -2.74
N HIS A 30 2.05 9.91 -3.00
CA HIS A 30 3.35 10.25 -3.60
C HIS A 30 4.51 9.85 -2.69
N GLU A 31 4.43 10.16 -1.39
CA GLU A 31 5.46 9.79 -0.42
C GLU A 31 5.62 8.26 -0.33
N LEU A 32 4.52 7.53 -0.17
CA LEU A 32 4.52 6.07 -0.13
C LEU A 32 5.13 5.48 -1.40
N LYS A 33 4.79 6.03 -2.57
CA LYS A 33 5.39 5.63 -3.84
C LYS A 33 6.89 5.92 -3.87
N ASN A 34 7.34 7.04 -3.30
CA ASN A 34 8.76 7.39 -3.18
C ASN A 34 9.52 6.45 -2.23
N PHE A 35 8.87 5.96 -1.17
CA PHE A 35 9.41 4.91 -0.30
C PHE A 35 9.48 3.54 -1.01
N GLY A 36 8.84 3.39 -2.18
CA GLY A 36 8.75 2.12 -2.91
C GLY A 36 7.53 1.28 -2.53
N VAL A 37 6.60 1.84 -1.73
CA VAL A 37 5.34 1.19 -1.39
C VAL A 37 4.43 1.17 -2.61
N LYS A 38 4.10 -0.03 -3.09
CA LYS A 38 3.18 -0.22 -4.21
C LYS A 38 1.77 -0.49 -3.72
N GLY A 39 0.80 0.29 -4.20
CA GLY A 39 -0.61 0.08 -3.91
C GLY A 39 -1.44 1.34 -4.08
N PHE A 40 -2.72 1.24 -3.74
CA PHE A 40 -3.68 2.33 -3.78
C PHE A 40 -4.23 2.63 -2.41
N ILE A 41 -4.27 3.90 -2.02
CA ILE A 41 -4.90 4.32 -0.77
C ILE A 41 -6.42 4.19 -0.93
N VAL A 42 -7.06 3.42 -0.05
CA VAL A 42 -8.53 3.28 0.01
C VAL A 42 -9.13 4.02 1.20
N GLY A 43 -8.30 4.48 2.13
CA GLY A 43 -8.72 5.33 3.23
C GLY A 43 -7.56 5.68 4.13
N MET A 44 -7.72 6.71 4.95
CA MET A 44 -6.71 7.09 5.92
C MET A 44 -7.33 7.72 7.16
N THR A 45 -6.57 7.69 8.23
CA THR A 45 -6.84 8.33 9.51
C THR A 45 -5.55 9.04 9.93
N SER A 46 -5.60 9.98 10.86
CA SER A 46 -4.46 10.84 11.24
C SER A 46 -3.14 10.12 11.62
N ARG A 47 -3.19 8.80 11.87
CA ARG A 47 -2.03 7.96 12.23
C ARG A 47 -1.91 6.66 11.43
N LYS A 48 -2.82 6.39 10.48
CA LYS A 48 -2.92 5.11 9.77
C LYS A 48 -3.39 5.32 8.34
N VAL A 49 -2.88 4.51 7.42
CA VAL A 49 -3.33 4.49 6.02
C VAL A 49 -3.79 3.08 5.69
N LYS A 50 -4.99 2.96 5.12
CA LYS A 50 -5.50 1.73 4.53
C LYS A 50 -5.18 1.76 3.04
N MET A 51 -4.50 0.71 2.58
CA MET A 51 -4.13 0.55 1.19
C MET A 51 -4.61 -0.80 0.66
N LYS A 52 -4.97 -0.83 -0.62
CA LYS A 52 -5.05 -2.05 -1.41
C LYS A 52 -3.68 -2.32 -2.01
N VAL A 53 -3.11 -3.46 -1.63
CA VAL A 53 -1.77 -3.89 -2.03
C VAL A 53 -1.83 -5.33 -2.50
N LYS A 54 -0.97 -5.72 -3.44
CA LYS A 54 -0.83 -7.12 -3.81
C LYS A 54 -0.14 -7.88 -2.68
N ARG A 55 -0.52 -9.13 -2.47
CA ARG A 55 0.03 -10.00 -1.42
C ARG A 55 1.55 -10.13 -1.48
N GLU A 56 2.11 -10.21 -2.67
CA GLU A 56 3.55 -10.30 -2.94
C GLU A 56 4.29 -9.04 -2.47
N ASP A 57 3.71 -7.86 -2.72
CA ASP A 57 4.29 -6.57 -2.35
C ASP A 57 4.13 -6.24 -0.85
N ILE A 58 3.29 -6.96 -0.08
CA ILE A 58 3.08 -6.67 1.35
C ILE A 58 4.39 -6.69 2.13
N LYS A 59 5.25 -7.69 1.87
CA LYS A 59 6.52 -7.85 2.59
C LYS A 59 7.47 -6.71 2.25
N THR A 60 7.67 -6.44 0.96
CA THR A 60 8.51 -5.34 0.48
C THR A 60 8.01 -3.98 0.96
N ASN A 61 6.71 -3.73 0.86
CA ASN A 61 6.09 -2.49 1.35
C ASN A 61 6.29 -2.28 2.86
N ARG A 62 6.26 -3.36 3.66
CA ARG A 62 6.55 -3.29 5.10
C ARG A 62 8.01 -2.96 5.37
N GLU A 63 8.93 -3.46 4.57
CA GLU A 63 10.36 -3.14 4.69
C GLU A 63 10.64 -1.69 4.30
N CYS A 64 9.98 -1.18 3.26
CA CYS A 64 10.06 0.22 2.82
C CYS A 64 9.52 1.24 3.85
N LEU A 65 8.61 0.82 4.72
CA LEU A 65 7.97 1.65 5.74
C LEU A 65 8.63 1.55 7.12
N ARG A 66 9.71 0.79 7.23
CA ARG A 66 10.41 0.52 8.49
C ARG A 66 11.31 1.66 8.92
#